data_AF-X0UB72-F1
#
_entry.id   AF-X0UB72-F1
#
_cell.length_a   1.000
_cell.length_b   1.000
_cell.length_c   1.000
_cell.angle_alpha   90.00
_cell.angle_beta   90.00
_cell.angle_gamma   90.00
#
_symmetry.space_group_name_H-M   'P 1'
#
loop_
_entity.id
_entity.type
_entity.pdbx_description
1 polymer ?
#
loop_
_entity_poly.entity_id
_entity_poly.type
_entity_poly.pdbx_seq_one_letter_code
_entity_poly.pdbx_strand_id
1 'polypeptide(L)'
;MLGLCYDSKRSPKMEINVLVDEGLEGCPCASWLENLAQQVLVAQGIDSNTELSLVITGQEKMQELNQSYLGRDEPTDVLAFSMLPAE
;
A
#
# COMPACT_ATOMS: atom_id res chain seq x y z
N MET A 1 -17.12 43.03 0.09
CA MET A 1 -16.56 43.36 -1.25
C MET A 1 -15.05 43.37 -1.07
N LEU A 2 -14.22 42.45 -1.57
CA LEU A 2 -14.31 41.25 -2.43
C LEU A 2 -13.57 40.13 -1.65
N GLY A 3 -13.88 38.84 -1.73
CA GLY A 3 -13.89 38.02 -2.94
C GLY A 3 -12.95 36.83 -2.71
N LEU A 4 -13.51 35.73 -2.20
CA LEU A 4 -13.17 34.33 -2.41
C LEU A 4 -11.73 33.99 -2.88
N CYS A 5 -10.97 33.30 -2.03
CA CYS A 5 -10.22 32.12 -2.48
C CYS A 5 -10.59 30.98 -1.54
N TYR A 6 -11.57 30.23 -2.04
CA TYR A 6 -11.98 28.91 -1.61
C TYR A 6 -10.72 28.06 -1.44
N ASP A 7 -10.32 27.72 -0.21
CA ASP A 7 -9.41 26.60 -0.01
C ASP A 7 -10.24 25.36 -0.36
N SER A 8 -10.23 25.02 -1.65
CA SER A 8 -10.76 23.78 -2.15
C SER A 8 -10.24 22.71 -1.24
N LYS A 9 -11.12 22.07 -0.47
CA LYS A 9 -10.86 20.79 0.19
C LYS A 9 -10.23 19.88 -0.86
N ARG A 10 -8.90 19.86 -0.93
CA ARG A 10 -8.17 18.91 -1.74
C ARG A 10 -8.43 17.60 -1.03
N SER A 11 -9.36 16.80 -1.56
CA SER A 11 -9.56 15.43 -1.10
C SER A 11 -8.18 14.80 -1.01
N PRO A 12 -7.77 14.21 0.14
CA PRO A 12 -6.47 13.60 0.24
C PRO A 12 -6.40 12.52 -0.83
N LYS A 13 -5.58 12.73 -1.86
CA LYS A 13 -5.53 11.82 -3.00
C LYS A 13 -4.40 10.82 -2.78
N MET A 14 -4.53 10.05 -1.68
CA MET A 14 -3.72 8.85 -1.49
C MET A 14 -4.08 7.87 -2.59
N GLU A 15 -3.08 7.32 -3.26
CA GLU A 15 -3.25 6.27 -4.24
C GLU A 15 -2.86 4.94 -3.60
N ILE A 16 -3.83 4.03 -3.47
CA ILE A 16 -3.63 2.72 -2.86
C ILE A 16 -4.03 1.67 -3.86
N ASN A 17 -3.08 0.84 -4.28
CA ASN A 17 -3.27 -0.24 -5.23
C ASN A 17 -3.17 -1.57 -4.49
N VAL A 18 -4.20 -2.41 -4.57
CA VAL A 18 -4.21 -3.74 -3.95
C VAL A 18 -4.30 -4.81 -5.04
N LEU A 19 -3.35 -5.73 -5.04
CA LEU A 19 -3.35 -6.93 -5.87
C LEU A 19 -3.42 -8.16 -4.99
N VAL A 20 -4.25 -9.13 -5.37
CA VAL A 20 -4.41 -10.40 -4.66
C VAL A 20 -4.20 -11.51 -5.69
N ASP A 21 -3.24 -12.39 -5.42
CA ASP A 21 -2.97 -13.52 -6.30
C ASP A 21 -4.15 -14.51 -6.32
N GLU A 22 -4.32 -15.19 -7.44
CA GLU A 22 -5.34 -16.22 -7.61
C GLU A 22 -5.10 -17.41 -6.68
N GLY A 23 -6.18 -18.09 -6.29
CA GLY A 23 -6.10 -19.32 -5.48
C GLY A 23 -5.87 -19.11 -3.98
N LEU A 24 -5.86 -17.86 -3.49
CA LEU A 24 -5.81 -17.55 -2.07
C LEU A 24 -7.20 -17.62 -1.43
N GLU A 25 -7.43 -18.63 -0.59
CA GLU A 25 -8.68 -18.77 0.17
C GLU A 25 -8.69 -17.89 1.43
N GLY A 26 -9.84 -17.32 1.77
CA GLY A 26 -10.02 -16.56 3.02
C GLY A 26 -9.38 -15.17 3.04
N CYS A 27 -8.82 -14.70 1.92
CA CYS A 27 -8.28 -13.34 1.83
C CYS A 27 -9.41 -12.29 1.92
N PRO A 28 -9.26 -11.23 2.73
CA PRO A 28 -10.17 -10.08 2.68
C PRO A 28 -10.23 -9.49 1.27
N CYS A 29 -11.38 -8.91 0.92
CA CYS A 29 -11.52 -8.26 -0.39
C CYS A 29 -10.60 -7.04 -0.51
N ALA A 30 -10.14 -6.76 -1.75
CA ALA A 30 -9.22 -5.67 -2.03
C ALA A 30 -9.70 -4.32 -1.48
N SER A 31 -10.99 -4.00 -1.64
CA SER A 31 -11.56 -2.75 -1.13
C SER A 31 -11.50 -2.63 0.41
N TRP A 32 -11.57 -3.74 1.14
CA TRP A 32 -11.40 -3.71 2.59
C TRP A 32 -9.94 -3.40 2.95
N LEU A 33 -8.98 -4.00 2.26
CA LEU A 33 -7.55 -3.74 2.44
C LEU A 33 -7.17 -2.31 2.06
N GLU A 34 -7.71 -1.78 0.96
CA GLU A 34 -7.53 -0.37 0.54
C GLU A 34 -7.99 0.59 1.63
N ASN A 35 -9.20 0.39 2.16
CA ASN A 35 -9.75 1.22 3.22
C ASN A 35 -8.95 1.11 4.54
N LEU A 36 -8.46 -0.09 4.88
CA LEU A 36 -7.61 -0.28 6.05
C LEU A 36 -6.28 0.44 5.90
N ALA A 37 -5.61 0.27 4.76
CA ALA A 37 -4.35 0.94 4.47
C ALA A 37 -4.50 2.47 4.52
N GLN A 38 -5.58 3.00 3.94
CA GLN A 38 -5.89 4.44 4.00
C GLN A 38 -6.03 4.93 5.45
N GLN A 39 -6.79 4.21 6.28
CA GLN A 39 -6.97 4.57 7.70
C GLN A 39 -5.66 4.55 8.46
N VAL A 40 -4.79 3.57 8.21
CA VAL A 40 -3.47 3.49 8.83
C VAL A 40 -2.60 4.68 8.40
N LEU A 41 -2.52 5.00 7.10
CA LEU A 41 -1.74 6.14 6.60
C LEU A 41 -2.23 7.47 7.20
N VAL A 42 -3.54 7.67 7.29
CA VAL A 42 -4.14 8.85 7.94
C VAL A 42 -3.80 8.90 9.43
N ALA A 43 -3.92 7.78 10.15
CA ALA A 43 -3.60 7.71 11.58
C ALA A 43 -2.13 7.99 11.87
N GLN A 44 -1.24 7.62 10.94
CA GLN A 44 0.20 7.89 11.01
C GLN A 44 0.57 9.32 10.57
N GLY A 45 -0.40 10.15 10.18
CA GLY A 45 -0.16 11.53 9.76
C GLY A 45 0.59 11.65 8.43
N ILE A 46 0.49 10.64 7.57
CA ILE A 46 1.16 10.62 6.27
C ILE A 46 0.48 11.61 5.31
N ASP A 47 1.29 12.31 4.52
CA ASP A 47 0.80 13.29 3.56
C ASP A 47 -0.11 12.65 2.49
N SER A 48 -1.06 13.45 2.01
CA SER A 48 -2.02 13.04 0.99
C SER A 48 -1.40 12.71 -0.38
N ASN A 49 -0.17 13.15 -0.65
CA ASN A 49 0.58 12.86 -1.86
C ASN A 49 1.45 11.60 -1.67
N THR A 50 0.81 10.50 -1.30
CA THR A 50 1.45 9.20 -1.05
C THR A 50 0.83 8.13 -1.93
N GLU A 51 1.69 7.27 -2.47
CA GLU A 51 1.31 6.04 -3.17
C GLU A 51 1.72 4.82 -2.34
N LEU A 52 0.83 3.83 -2.23
CA LEU A 52 1.10 2.54 -1.61
C LEU A 52 0.57 1.41 -2.51
N SER A 53 1.44 0.45 -2.80
CA SER A 53 1.04 -0.81 -3.43
C SER A 53 1.11 -1.95 -2.42
N LEU A 54 0.03 -2.73 -2.31
CA LEU A 54 -0.07 -3.90 -1.45
C LEU A 54 -0.33 -5.13 -2.32
N VAL A 55 0.52 -6.14 -2.19
CA VAL A 55 0.37 -7.42 -2.90
C VAL A 55 0.14 -8.50 -1.85
N ILE A 56 -0.97 -9.22 -1.97
CA ILE A 56 -1.28 -10.40 -1.16
C ILE A 56 -0.95 -11.63 -2.00
N THR A 57 0.02 -12.42 -1.52
CA THR A 57 0.57 -13.56 -2.26
C THR A 57 0.79 -14.77 -1.34
N GLY A 58 1.09 -15.93 -1.92
CA GLY A 58 1.33 -17.18 -1.22
C GLY A 58 2.76 -17.32 -0.68
N GLN A 59 2.97 -18.37 0.12
CA GLN A 59 4.27 -18.64 0.76
C GLN A 59 5.41 -18.90 -0.23
N GLU A 60 5.14 -19.63 -1.31
CA GLU A 60 6.14 -19.92 -2.35
C GLU A 60 6.68 -18.61 -2.94
N LYS A 61 5.78 -17.70 -3.33
CA LYS A 61 6.17 -16.40 -3.87
C LYS A 61 6.87 -15.53 -2.84
N MET A 62 6.44 -15.57 -1.57
CA MET A 62 7.12 -14.86 -0.48
C MET A 62 8.55 -15.38 -0.26
N GLN A 63 8.79 -16.68 -0.34
CA GLN A 63 10.13 -17.25 -0.23
C GLN A 63 11.01 -16.83 -1.40
N GLU A 64 10.49 -16.87 -2.64
CA GLU A 64 11.21 -16.36 -3.82
C GLU A 64 11.63 -14.89 -3.64
N LEU A 65 10.71 -14.05 -3.16
CA LEU A 65 10.97 -12.62 -2.90
C LEU A 65 11.98 -12.43 -1.77
N ASN A 66 11.85 -13.16 -0.66
CA ASN A 66 12.75 -13.04 0.48
C ASN A 66 14.17 -13.45 0.10
N GLN A 67 14.31 -14.51 -0.70
CA GLN A 67 15.59 -14.92 -1.24
C GLN A 67 16.16 -13.88 -2.21
N SER A 68 15.33 -13.33 -3.09
CA SER A 68 15.78 -12.36 -4.11
C SER A 68 16.19 -11.01 -3.53
N TYR A 69 15.48 -10.53 -2.50
CA TYR A 69 15.68 -9.18 -1.96
C TYR A 69 16.48 -9.14 -0.66
N LEU A 70 16.38 -10.16 0.20
CA LEU A 70 17.07 -10.24 1.49
C LEU A 70 18.07 -11.40 1.59
N GLY A 71 18.18 -12.25 0.56
CA GLY A 71 19.10 -13.38 0.54
C GLY A 71 18.72 -14.51 1.51
N ARG A 72 17.45 -14.61 1.91
CA ARG A 72 16.94 -15.61 2.85
C ARG A 72 16.01 -16.61 2.17
N ASP A 73 16.39 -17.88 2.17
CA ASP A 73 15.64 -18.96 1.54
C ASP A 73 14.57 -19.54 2.47
N GLU A 74 13.69 -18.65 2.94
CA GLU A 74 12.56 -18.97 3.80
C GLU A 74 11.43 -17.95 3.54
N PRO A 75 10.14 -18.33 3.70
CA PRO A 75 9.07 -17.35 3.63
C PRO A 75 9.10 -16.39 4.84
N THR A 76 8.48 -15.23 4.69
CA THR A 76 8.17 -14.31 5.78
C THR A 76 6.73 -13.84 5.64
N ASP A 77 6.12 -13.34 6.72
CA ASP A 77 4.73 -12.88 6.70
C ASP A 77 4.58 -11.59 5.89
N VAL A 78 5.59 -10.72 5.90
CA VAL A 78 5.58 -9.42 5.21
C VAL A 78 6.97 -9.07 4.68
N LEU A 79 7.01 -8.52 3.46
CA LEU A 79 8.14 -7.81 2.88
C LEU A 79 7.71 -6.39 2.50
N ALA A 80 8.51 -5.39 2.84
CA ALA A 80 8.24 -3.99 2.54
C ALA A 80 9.32 -3.42 1.62
N PHE A 81 8.90 -2.79 0.53
CA PHE A 81 9.77 -2.17 -0.46
C PHE A 81 9.58 -0.65 -0.41
N SER A 82 10.62 0.08 -0.03
CA SER A 82 10.60 1.55 -0.07
C SER A 82 10.99 2.03 -1.47
N MET A 83 10.14 2.84 -2.08
CA MET A 83 10.52 3.61 -3.27
C MET A 83 11.41 4.79 -2.84
N LEU A 84 12.51 5.02 -3.55
CA LEU A 84 13.24 6.28 -3.44
C LEU A 84 12.41 7.37 -4.13
N PRO A 85 12.40 8.61 -3.62
CA PRO A 85 11.76 9.72 -4.31
C PRO A 85 12.40 9.87 -5.71
N ALA A 86 11.56 10.07 -6.72
CA ALA A 86 12.04 10.36 -8.07
C ALA A 86 12.90 11.65 -8.03
N GLU A 87 14.12 11.58 -8.57
CA GLU A 87 15.00 12.75 -8.75
C GLU A 87 14.48 13.74 -9.80
#